data_AF-A0A1V4M7H0-F1
#
_entry.id   AF-A0A1V4M7H0-F1
#
_cell.length_a   1.000
_cell.length_b   1.000
_cell.length_c   1.000
_cell.angle_alpha   90.00
_cell.angle_beta   90.00
_cell.angle_gamma   90.00
#
_symmetry.space_group_name_H-M   'P 1'
#
loop_
_entity.id
_entity.type
_entity.pdbx_description
1 polymer ?
#
loop_
_entity_poly.entity_id
_entity_poly.type
_entity_poly.pdbx_seq_one_letter_code
_entity_poly.pdbx_strand_id
1 'polypeptide(L)'
;MARALSNNRMNAIEKYKRLIGEEVQNDFDYEKHNLIGDEDFRESKRKEIAYENNNLGRERKILADLLQLSGASKNEQKLILSGSRKRTLQDYKRKYALEARAEGYTFKEIGAYINIFDAAVNKLISSQT
;
A
#
# COMPACT_ATOMS: atom_id res chain seq x y z
N MET A 1 50.62 11.88 -18.95
CA MET A 1 50.47 10.68 -19.81
C MET A 1 48.99 10.34 -19.91
N ALA A 2 48.43 10.29 -21.12
CA ALA A 2 47.03 9.91 -21.32
C ALA A 2 46.86 8.40 -21.08
N ARG A 3 45.92 8.02 -20.22
CA ARG A 3 45.63 6.62 -19.89
C ARG A 3 44.86 6.00 -21.05
N ALA A 4 45.49 5.14 -21.83
CA ALA A 4 44.83 4.41 -22.90
C ALA A 4 43.70 3.54 -22.31
N LEU A 5 42.50 3.66 -22.89
CA LEU A 5 41.37 2.82 -22.53
C LEU A 5 41.62 1.41 -23.07
N SER A 6 41.19 0.37 -22.35
CA SER A 6 41.25 -1.00 -22.87
C SER A 6 40.39 -1.12 -24.13
N ASN A 7 40.75 -2.02 -25.05
CA ASN A 7 40.02 -2.24 -26.30
C ASN A 7 38.52 -2.51 -26.07
N ASN A 8 38.19 -3.27 -25.03
CA ASN A 8 36.80 -3.52 -24.63
C ASN A 8 36.05 -2.23 -24.25
N ARG A 9 36.73 -1.28 -23.59
CA ARG A 9 36.13 -0.01 -23.21
C ARG A 9 35.94 0.91 -24.41
N MET A 10 36.86 0.91 -25.38
CA MET A 10 36.68 1.66 -26.62
C MET A 10 35.48 1.12 -27.42
N ASN A 11 35.39 -0.19 -27.61
CA ASN A 11 34.27 -0.83 -28.30
C ASN A 11 32.92 -0.56 -27.62
N ALA A 12 32.88 -0.58 -26.28
CA ALA A 12 31.67 -0.26 -25.53
C ALA A 12 31.22 1.19 -25.71
N ILE A 13 32.17 2.15 -25.73
CA ILE A 13 31.89 3.57 -25.94
C ILE A 13 31.38 3.82 -27.36
N GLU A 14 31.99 3.20 -28.38
CA GLU A 14 31.51 3.31 -29.76
C GLU A 14 30.11 2.74 -29.92
N LYS A 15 29.85 1.56 -29.35
CA LYS A 15 28.53 0.93 -29.39
C LYS A 15 27.47 1.78 -28.69
N TYR A 16 27.80 2.39 -27.54
CA TYR A 16 26.91 3.31 -26.83
C TYR A 16 26.59 4.56 -27.67
N LYS A 17 27.62 5.20 -28.24
CA LYS A 17 27.44 6.39 -29.09
C LYS A 17 26.55 6.10 -30.30
N ARG A 18 26.71 4.93 -30.91
CA ARG A 18 25.87 4.49 -32.02
C ARG A 18 24.41 4.32 -31.60
N LEU A 19 24.17 3.60 -30.51
CA LEU A 19 22.81 3.31 -30.02
C LEU A 19 22.06 4.55 -29.50
N ILE A 20 22.78 5.55 -28.97
CA ILE A 20 22.18 6.81 -28.50
C ILE A 20 21.95 7.79 -29.65
N GLY A 21 22.78 7.74 -30.70
CA GLY A 21 22.64 8.58 -31.89
C GLY A 21 21.62 8.07 -32.90
N GLU A 22 21.19 6.82 -32.79
CA GLU A 22 20.06 6.28 -33.54
C GLU A 22 18.77 6.83 -32.92
N GLU A 23 18.02 7.63 -33.68
CA GLU A 23 16.64 7.96 -33.32
C GLU A 23 15.86 6.65 -33.27
N VAL A 24 15.52 6.20 -32.06
CA VAL A 24 14.58 5.09 -31.89
C VAL A 24 13.26 5.59 -32.44
N GLN A 25 12.90 5.11 -33.62
CA GLN A 25 11.59 5.36 -34.21
C GLN A 25 10.56 4.67 -33.32
N ASN A 26 10.05 5.44 -32.36
CA ASN A 26 9.18 4.94 -31.32
C ASN A 26 7.76 5.41 -31.61
N ASP A 27 7.14 4.73 -32.57
CA ASP A 27 5.74 4.95 -32.94
C ASP A 27 4.77 4.49 -31.83
N PHE A 28 5.31 3.91 -30.75
CA PHE A 28 4.54 3.45 -29.62
C PHE A 28 4.33 4.58 -28.61
N ASP A 29 3.08 5.01 -28.50
CA ASP A 29 2.67 6.03 -27.54
C ASP A 29 2.44 5.40 -26.15
N TYR A 30 3.48 5.39 -25.32
CA TYR A 30 3.43 4.83 -23.96
C TYR A 30 2.46 5.58 -23.05
N GLU A 31 2.12 6.84 -23.34
CA GLU A 31 1.13 7.61 -22.57
C GLU A 31 -0.29 7.10 -22.81
N LYS A 32 -0.56 6.51 -23.99
CA LYS A 32 -1.87 5.94 -24.33
C LYS A 32 -2.08 4.51 -23.84
N HIS A 33 -1.02 3.79 -23.50
CA HIS A 33 -1.09 2.38 -23.15
C HIS A 33 -0.79 2.13 -21.67
N ASN A 34 -1.84 1.79 -20.91
CA ASN A 34 -1.75 1.55 -19.47
C ASN A 34 -1.21 0.14 -19.15
N LEU A 35 0.05 -0.10 -19.53
CA LEU A 35 0.73 -1.41 -19.52
C LEU A 35 1.31 -1.82 -18.14
N ILE A 36 1.23 -0.94 -17.14
CA ILE A 36 1.81 -1.21 -15.82
C ILE A 36 0.83 -2.04 -14.98
N GLY A 37 1.28 -3.23 -14.58
CA GLY A 37 0.53 -4.16 -13.73
C GLY A 37 -0.45 -5.05 -14.51
N ASP A 38 -0.88 -6.14 -13.87
CA ASP A 38 -1.98 -6.96 -14.36
C ASP A 38 -3.34 -6.27 -14.15
N GLU A 39 -4.41 -6.85 -14.71
CA GLU A 39 -5.74 -6.26 -14.62
C GLU A 39 -6.21 -6.14 -13.17
N ASP A 40 -5.94 -7.15 -12.34
CA ASP A 40 -6.31 -7.18 -10.92
C ASP A 40 -5.63 -6.03 -10.15
N PHE A 41 -4.34 -5.79 -10.39
CA PHE A 41 -3.61 -4.67 -9.82
C PHE A 41 -4.20 -3.33 -10.28
N ARG A 42 -4.49 -3.17 -11.58
CA ARG A 42 -5.09 -1.95 -12.12
C ARG A 42 -6.47 -1.67 -11.52
N GLU A 43 -7.30 -2.70 -11.39
CA GLU A 43 -8.63 -2.57 -10.78
C GLU A 43 -8.52 -2.18 -9.30
N SER A 44 -7.59 -2.78 -8.55
CA SER A 44 -7.35 -2.43 -7.15
C SER A 44 -6.98 -0.95 -6.98
N LYS A 45 -6.14 -0.42 -7.87
CA LYS A 45 -5.73 0.99 -7.85
C LYS A 45 -6.87 1.93 -8.23
N ARG A 46 -7.69 1.58 -9.22
CA ARG A 46 -8.90 2.37 -9.54
C ARG A 46 -9.86 2.44 -8.36
N LYS A 47 -10.07 1.33 -7.65
CA LYS A 47 -10.91 1.28 -6.43
C LYS A 47 -10.34 2.16 -5.31
N GLU A 48 -9.03 2.14 -5.11
CA GLU A 48 -8.34 3.01 -4.14
C GLU A 48 -8.53 4.50 -4.48
N ILE A 49 -8.26 4.90 -5.72
CA ILE A 49 -8.43 6.30 -6.19
C ILE A 49 -9.89 6.74 -6.10
N ALA A 50 -10.84 5.87 -6.50
CA ALA A 50 -12.26 6.17 -6.39
C ALA A 50 -12.69 6.34 -4.93
N TYR A 51 -12.17 5.50 -4.03
CA TYR A 51 -12.43 5.61 -2.60
C TYR A 51 -11.87 6.92 -2.03
N GLU A 52 -10.64 7.31 -2.38
CA GLU A 52 -10.06 8.59 -1.97
C GLU A 52 -10.89 9.78 -2.47
N ASN A 53 -11.27 9.76 -3.76
CA ASN A 53 -12.09 10.80 -4.38
C ASN A 53 -13.48 10.93 -3.75
N ASN A 54 -14.15 9.81 -3.43
CA ASN A 54 -15.46 9.84 -2.77
C ASN A 54 -15.40 10.34 -1.32
N ASN A 55 -14.22 10.32 -0.70
CA ASN A 55 -14.03 10.78 0.67
C ASN A 55 -13.33 12.15 0.76
N LEU A 56 -13.05 12.80 -0.38
CA LEU A 56 -12.55 14.18 -0.40
C LEU A 56 -13.57 15.12 0.29
N GLY A 57 -13.19 15.65 1.44
CA GLY A 57 -14.00 16.60 2.21
C GLY A 57 -14.82 16.00 3.37
N ARG A 58 -14.79 14.68 3.60
CA ARG A 58 -15.32 14.09 4.84
C ARG A 58 -14.25 14.10 5.92
N GLU A 59 -14.58 14.66 7.09
CA GLU A 59 -13.77 14.45 8.29
C GLU A 59 -13.81 12.97 8.66
N ARG A 60 -12.66 12.30 8.54
CA ARG A 60 -12.51 10.90 8.95
C ARG A 60 -12.74 10.78 10.45
N LYS A 61 -13.50 9.78 10.87
CA LYS A 61 -13.62 9.46 12.31
C LYS A 61 -12.27 9.06 12.88
N ILE A 62 -11.98 9.51 14.09
CA ILE A 62 -10.70 9.23 14.75
C ILE A 62 -10.66 7.74 15.16
N LEU A 63 -9.48 7.11 15.05
CA LEU A 63 -9.28 5.70 15.41
C LEU A 63 -9.76 5.34 16.83
N ALA A 64 -9.69 6.28 17.77
CA ALA A 64 -10.20 6.10 19.13
C ALA A 64 -11.72 5.88 19.15
N ASP A 65 -12.46 6.69 18.38
CA ASP A 65 -13.92 6.59 18.29
C ASP A 65 -14.33 5.28 17.62
N LEU A 66 -13.61 4.88 16.57
CA LEU A 66 -13.83 3.59 15.90
C LEU A 66 -13.57 2.41 16.84
N LEU A 67 -12.53 2.49 17.68
CA LEU A 67 -12.28 1.45 18.68
C LEU A 67 -13.41 1.42 19.73
N GLN A 68 -13.97 2.57 20.09
CA GLN A 68 -15.13 2.64 20.98
C GLN A 68 -16.39 2.03 20.34
N LEU A 69 -16.62 2.26 19.05
CA LEU A 69 -17.74 1.71 18.28
C LEU A 69 -17.66 0.18 18.08
N SER A 70 -16.46 -0.41 18.24
CA SER A 70 -16.29 -1.86 18.20
C SER A 70 -17.12 -2.61 19.26
N GLY A 71 -17.53 -1.92 20.34
CA GLY A 71 -18.30 -2.52 21.45
C GLY A 71 -17.43 -3.12 22.56
N ALA A 72 -16.10 -3.04 22.44
CA ALA A 72 -15.18 -3.45 23.50
C ALA A 72 -15.36 -2.58 24.76
N SER A 73 -15.38 -3.19 25.93
CA SER A 73 -15.34 -2.49 27.21
C SER A 73 -14.03 -1.73 27.41
N LYS A 74 -13.96 -0.77 28.35
CA LYS A 74 -12.74 0.01 28.62
C LYS A 74 -11.51 -0.86 28.93
N ASN A 75 -11.70 -1.99 29.62
CA ASN A 75 -10.60 -2.91 29.92
C ASN A 75 -10.14 -3.68 28.68
N GLU A 76 -11.07 -4.10 27.84
CA GLU A 76 -10.77 -4.75 26.56
C GLU A 76 -10.08 -3.79 25.59
N GLN A 77 -10.52 -2.53 25.51
CA GLN A 77 -9.87 -1.49 24.72
C GLN A 77 -8.40 -1.32 25.13
N LYS A 78 -8.10 -1.25 26.43
CA LYS A 78 -6.71 -1.20 26.93
C LYS A 78 -5.89 -2.42 26.50
N LEU A 79 -6.48 -3.62 26.56
CA LEU A 79 -5.81 -4.84 26.09
C LEU A 79 -5.63 -4.87 24.57
N ILE A 80 -6.57 -4.30 23.83
CA ILE A 80 -6.46 -4.17 22.37
C ILE A 80 -5.32 -3.22 22.03
N LEU A 81 -5.27 -2.03 22.64
CA LEU A 81 -4.23 -1.02 22.45
C LEU A 81 -2.84 -1.53 22.83
N SER A 82 -2.72 -2.43 23.81
CA SER A 82 -1.44 -3.04 24.18
C SER A 82 -0.98 -4.15 23.22
N GLY A 83 -1.78 -4.49 22.19
CA GLY A 83 -1.44 -5.54 21.25
C GLY A 83 -1.75 -6.96 21.75
N SER A 84 -2.63 -7.12 22.75
CA SER A 84 -2.93 -8.43 23.35
C SER A 84 -3.41 -9.45 22.32
N ARG A 85 -2.90 -10.69 22.40
CA ARG A 85 -3.27 -11.80 21.50
C ARG A 85 -4.45 -12.64 22.00
N LYS A 86 -5.19 -12.17 23.02
CA LYS A 86 -6.36 -12.90 23.56
C LYS A 86 -7.40 -13.14 22.46
N ARG A 87 -7.80 -14.40 22.28
CA ARG A 87 -8.78 -14.82 21.27
C ARG A 87 -10.14 -14.14 21.45
N THR A 88 -10.55 -13.88 22.70
CA THR A 88 -11.81 -13.18 23.01
C THR A 88 -11.85 -11.74 22.48
N LEU A 89 -10.69 -11.13 22.19
CA LEU A 89 -10.62 -9.77 21.64
C LEU A 89 -10.65 -9.75 20.11
N GLN A 90 -10.59 -10.90 19.46
CA GLN A 90 -10.40 -11.01 18.02
C GLN A 90 -11.57 -10.38 17.25
N ASP A 91 -12.79 -10.58 17.71
CA ASP A 91 -13.99 -10.05 17.06
C ASP A 91 -14.06 -8.52 17.15
N TYR A 92 -13.73 -7.95 18.32
CA TYR A 92 -13.65 -6.50 18.47
C TYR A 92 -12.55 -5.88 17.60
N LYS A 93 -11.36 -6.50 17.55
CA LYS A 93 -10.26 -6.05 16.69
C LYS A 93 -10.63 -6.12 15.21
N ARG A 94 -11.35 -7.16 14.80
CA ARG A 94 -11.85 -7.30 13.44
C ARG A 94 -12.85 -6.21 13.11
N LYS A 95 -13.85 -5.98 13.96
CA LYS A 95 -14.87 -4.94 13.75
C LYS A 95 -14.22 -3.55 13.65
N TYR A 96 -13.34 -3.22 14.58
CA TYR A 96 -12.54 -2.00 14.54
C TYR A 96 -11.75 -1.87 13.23
N ALA A 97 -11.03 -2.92 12.81
CA ALA A 97 -10.21 -2.88 11.60
C ALA A 97 -11.06 -2.70 10.33
N LEU A 98 -12.24 -3.32 10.26
CA LEU A 98 -13.18 -3.16 9.16
C LEU A 98 -13.72 -1.73 9.08
N GLU A 99 -14.16 -1.17 10.23
CA GLU A 99 -14.64 0.21 10.30
C GLU A 99 -13.53 1.22 9.96
N ALA A 100 -12.31 1.02 10.47
CA ALA A 100 -11.17 1.86 10.13
C ALA A 100 -10.78 1.77 8.65
N ARG A 101 -10.89 0.59 8.03
CA ARG A 101 -10.71 0.47 6.57
C ARG A 101 -11.80 1.19 5.79
N ALA A 102 -13.05 1.14 6.26
CA ALA A 102 -14.16 1.85 5.65
C ALA A 102 -14.06 3.37 5.76
N GLU A 103 -13.28 3.88 6.74
CA GLU A 103 -12.91 5.29 6.92
C GLU A 103 -11.57 5.68 6.27
N GLY A 104 -10.90 4.72 5.62
CA GLY A 104 -9.78 4.99 4.70
C GLY A 104 -8.40 4.88 5.33
N TYR A 105 -8.31 4.34 6.55
CA TYR A 105 -7.03 4.10 7.20
C TYR A 105 -6.28 2.95 6.54
N THR A 106 -4.97 3.07 6.43
CA THR A 106 -4.09 2.01 5.94
C THR A 106 -3.92 0.90 6.99
N PHE A 107 -3.56 -0.32 6.57
CA PHE A 107 -3.24 -1.40 7.52
C PHE A 107 -2.13 -1.02 8.49
N LYS A 108 -1.18 -0.19 8.04
CA LYS A 108 -0.08 0.33 8.85
C LYS A 108 -0.59 1.26 9.96
N GLU A 109 -1.46 2.21 9.64
CA GLU A 109 -2.05 3.13 10.63
C GLU A 109 -2.90 2.37 11.66
N ILE A 110 -3.75 1.45 11.19
CA ILE A 110 -4.60 0.63 12.05
C ILE A 110 -3.74 -0.20 13.00
N GLY A 111 -2.72 -0.88 12.47
CA GLY A 111 -1.81 -1.74 13.23
C GLY A 111 -0.99 -0.95 14.25
N ALA A 112 -0.45 0.20 13.85
CA ALA A 112 0.29 1.08 14.74
C ALA A 112 -0.57 1.54 15.93
N TYR A 113 -1.84 1.86 15.71
CA TYR A 113 -2.73 2.32 16.78
C TYR A 113 -3.03 1.24 17.84
N ILE A 114 -3.19 -0.02 17.43
CA ILE A 114 -3.47 -1.15 18.35
C ILE A 114 -2.25 -2.04 18.63
N ASN A 115 -1.05 -1.53 18.33
CA ASN A 115 0.23 -2.20 18.56
C ASN A 115 0.34 -3.61 17.96
N ILE A 116 -0.05 -3.78 16.69
CA ILE A 116 0.14 -5.01 15.91
C ILE A 116 0.71 -4.70 14.51
N PHE A 117 1.26 -5.72 13.86
CA PHE A 117 1.76 -5.58 12.49
C PHE A 117 0.64 -5.40 11.46
N ASP A 118 0.93 -4.66 10.39
CA ASP A 118 0.06 -4.47 9.23
C ASP A 118 -0.42 -5.80 8.62
N ALA A 119 0.47 -6.79 8.50
CA ALA A 119 0.13 -8.14 8.05
C ALA A 119 -0.91 -8.82 8.97
N ALA A 120 -0.85 -8.55 10.28
CA ALA A 120 -1.84 -9.09 11.23
C ALA A 120 -3.21 -8.41 11.06
N VAL A 121 -3.24 -7.11 10.74
CA VAL A 121 -4.48 -6.39 10.39
C VAL A 121 -5.09 -6.99 9.13
N ASN A 122 -4.30 -7.21 8.08
CA ASN A 122 -4.78 -7.83 6.86
C ASN A 122 -5.38 -9.22 7.12
N LYS A 123 -4.73 -10.02 7.98
CA LYS A 123 -5.24 -11.33 8.41
C LYS A 123 -6.54 -11.23 9.21
N LEU A 124 -6.70 -10.23 10.07
CA LEU A 124 -7.95 -9.99 10.81
C LEU A 124 -9.14 -9.75 9.86
N ILE A 125 -8.91 -9.08 8.74
CA ILE A 125 -9.95 -8.77 7.76
C ILE A 125 -10.21 -9.97 6.83
N SER A 126 -9.14 -10.62 6.36
CA SER A 126 -9.20 -11.69 5.37
C SER A 126 -9.69 -13.04 5.93
N SER A 127 -9.68 -13.22 7.25
CA SER A 127 -10.10 -14.46 7.88
C SER A 127 -11.63 -14.59 7.91
N GLN A 128 -12.27 -14.80 6.75
CA GLN A 128 -13.64 -15.33 6.69
C GLN A 128 -13.60 -16.83 7.00
N THR A 129 -14.21 -17.22 8.11
CA THR A 129 -14.75 -18.58 8.34
C THR A 129 -15.90 -18.46 9.32
#